data_AF-A0A2V2DDK1-F1
#
_entry.id   AF-A0A2V2DDK1-F1
#
_cell.length_a   1.000
_cell.length_b   1.000
_cell.length_c   1.000
_cell.angle_alpha   90.00
_cell.angle_beta   90.00
_cell.angle_gamma   90.00
#
_symmetry.space_group_name_H-M   'P 1'
#
loop_
_entity.id
_entity.type
_entity.pdbx_description
1 polymer ?
#
loop_
_entity_poly.entity_id
_entity_poly.type
_entity_poly.pdbx_seq_one_letter_code
_entity_poly.pdbx_strand_id
1 'polypeptide(L)'
;MSVGLNWEGVVVGAASLLVIGAFHPLVIWCEYHFTQRVWPVFLIVGLLCLLAALLIQGLLSILLGLLGAGCLWSIRELKEQAKRVERGWFPKNPKRK
;
A
#
# COMPACT_ATOMS: atom_id res chain seq x y z
N MET A 1 -35.46 8.16 -16.56
CA MET A 1 -34.02 7.94 -16.36
C MET A 1 -33.85 6.51 -15.88
N SER A 2 -33.30 5.61 -16.69
CA SER A 2 -32.97 4.26 -16.21
C SER A 2 -31.80 4.37 -15.24
N VAL A 3 -32.04 4.12 -13.96
CA VAL A 3 -30.96 4.05 -12.97
C VAL A 3 -30.22 2.73 -13.22
N GLY A 4 -29.11 2.78 -13.95
CA GLY A 4 -28.18 1.66 -14.04
C GLY A 4 -27.50 1.43 -12.69
N LEU A 5 -27.17 0.18 -12.36
CA LEU A 5 -26.42 -0.14 -11.14
C LEU A 5 -24.99 0.40 -11.24
N ASN A 6 -24.52 1.10 -10.20
CA ASN A 6 -23.19 1.70 -10.13
C ASN A 6 -22.13 0.69 -9.66
N TRP A 7 -21.75 -0.23 -10.54
CA TRP A 7 -20.79 -1.30 -10.26
C TRP A 7 -19.38 -0.79 -9.90
N GLU A 8 -18.98 0.38 -10.41
CA GLU A 8 -17.66 0.96 -10.13
C GLU A 8 -17.43 1.16 -8.64
N GLY A 9 -18.44 1.60 -7.88
CA GLY A 9 -18.34 1.77 -6.44
C GLY A 9 -18.08 0.44 -5.70
N VAL A 10 -18.74 -0.64 -6.13
CA VAL A 10 -18.54 -1.99 -5.57
C VAL A 10 -17.14 -2.50 -5.90
N VAL A 11 -16.68 -2.30 -7.15
CA VAL A 11 -15.34 -2.71 -7.59
C VAL A 11 -14.25 -1.95 -6.84
N VAL A 12 -14.39 -0.63 -6.69
CA VAL A 12 -13.44 0.19 -5.91
C VAL A 12 -13.43 -0.23 -4.43
N GLY A 13 -14.60 -0.51 -3.85
CA GLY A 13 -14.72 -1.04 -2.50
C GLY A 13 -13.96 -2.36 -2.33
N ALA A 14 -14.22 -3.34 -3.19
CA ALA A 14 -13.51 -4.62 -3.17
C ALA A 14 -12.00 -4.45 -3.39
N ALA A 15 -11.59 -3.62 -4.35
CA ALA A 15 -10.19 -3.34 -4.63
C ALA A 15 -9.49 -2.69 -3.42
N SER A 16 -10.15 -1.77 -2.71
CA SER A 16 -9.60 -1.13 -1.51
C SER A 16 -9.33 -2.13 -0.39
N LEU A 17 -10.25 -3.06 -0.13
CA LEU A 17 -10.05 -4.12 0.86
C LEU A 17 -8.90 -5.03 0.47
N LEU A 18 -8.79 -5.39 -0.81
CA LEU A 18 -7.68 -6.20 -1.32
C LEU A 18 -6.33 -5.48 -1.19
N VAL A 19 -6.26 -4.19 -1.57
CA VAL A 19 -5.03 -3.40 -1.46
C VAL A 19 -4.62 -3.25 0.00
N ILE A 20 -5.54 -2.86 0.90
CA ILE A 20 -5.25 -2.74 2.32
C ILE A 20 -4.80 -4.10 2.89
N GLY A 21 -5.54 -5.17 2.59
CA GLY A 21 -5.24 -6.52 3.06
C GLY A 21 -3.89 -7.03 2.57
N ALA A 22 -3.51 -6.77 1.32
CA ALA A 22 -2.23 -7.19 0.75
C ALA A 22 -1.05 -6.35 1.27
N PHE A 23 -1.27 -5.07 1.56
CA PHE A 23 -0.21 -4.16 2.00
C PHE A 23 0.26 -4.43 3.43
N HIS A 24 -0.61 -4.95 4.31
CA HIS A 24 -0.22 -5.35 5.67
C HIS A 24 0.89 -6.43 5.69
N PRO A 25 0.73 -7.62 5.07
CA PRO A 25 1.77 -8.63 5.02
C PRO A 25 2.97 -8.17 4.18
N LEU A 26 2.75 -7.37 3.13
CA LEU A 26 3.84 -6.78 2.35
C LEU A 26 4.76 -5.93 3.22
N VAL A 27 4.20 -5.03 4.04
CA VAL A 27 4.99 -4.15 4.93
C VAL A 27 5.74 -4.94 5.98
N ILE A 28 5.12 -5.97 6.58
CA ILE A 28 5.79 -6.87 7.54
C ILE A 28 6.96 -7.59 6.85
N TRP A 29 6.74 -8.14 5.66
CA TRP A 29 7.77 -8.83 4.89
C TRP A 29 8.92 -7.89 4.48
N CYS A 30 8.59 -6.68 4.03
CA CYS A 30 9.55 -5.64 3.69
C CYS A 30 10.37 -5.20 4.90
N GLU A 31 9.72 -4.97 6.06
CA GLU A 31 10.43 -4.67 7.30
C GLU A 31 11.36 -5.83 7.66
N TYR A 32 10.90 -7.08 7.59
CA TYR A 32 11.69 -8.26 7.95
C TYR A 32 12.92 -8.50 7.04
N HIS A 33 12.85 -8.14 5.75
CA HIS A 33 13.93 -8.34 4.77
C HIS A 33 14.80 -7.11 4.49
N PHE A 34 14.21 -5.91 4.41
CA PHE A 34 14.92 -4.64 4.12
C PHE A 34 14.88 -3.54 5.20
N THR A 35 14.16 -3.74 6.29
CA THR A 35 13.96 -2.78 7.40
C THR A 35 13.07 -1.63 6.94
N GLN A 36 12.79 -0.68 7.82
CA GLN A 36 12.21 0.61 7.44
C GLN A 36 13.04 1.41 6.40
N ARG A 37 14.29 1.01 6.09
CA ARG A 37 15.13 1.66 5.07
C ARG A 37 14.60 1.54 3.63
N VAL A 38 13.70 0.61 3.35
CA VAL A 38 13.07 0.43 2.02
C VAL A 38 12.03 1.50 1.69
N TRP A 39 11.74 2.42 2.63
CA TRP A 39 10.74 3.47 2.44
C TRP A 39 10.86 4.29 1.13
N PRO A 40 12.04 4.57 0.54
CA PRO A 40 12.11 5.34 -0.71
C PRO A 40 11.46 4.59 -1.88
N VAL A 41 11.47 3.25 -1.87
CA VAL A 41 10.81 2.44 -2.90
C VAL A 41 9.30 2.68 -2.87
N PHE A 42 8.70 2.64 -1.68
CA PHE A 42 7.28 2.95 -1.49
C PHE A 42 6.94 4.39 -1.89
N LEU A 43 7.84 5.34 -1.63
CA LEU A 43 7.65 6.73 -2.08
C LEU A 43 7.66 6.83 -3.61
N ILE A 44 8.68 6.29 -4.28
CA ILE A 44 8.83 6.36 -5.74
C ILE A 44 7.64 5.67 -6.42
N VAL A 45 7.34 4.44 -6.03
CA VAL A 45 6.20 3.69 -6.60
C VAL A 45 4.89 4.42 -6.33
N GLY A 46 4.69 4.95 -5.12
CA GLY A 46 3.51 5.73 -4.77
C GLY A 46 3.33 6.95 -5.66
N LEU A 47 4.38 7.76 -5.83
CA LEU A 47 4.34 8.94 -6.69
C LEU A 47 4.14 8.59 -8.16
N LEU A 48 4.78 7.54 -8.68
CA LEU A 48 4.56 7.09 -10.06
C LEU A 48 3.11 6.65 -10.30
N CYS A 49 2.50 5.91 -9.36
CA CYS A 49 1.10 5.54 -9.43
C CYS A 49 0.18 6.77 -9.41
N LEU A 50 0.43 7.75 -8.53
CA LEU A 50 -0.37 8.97 -8.46
C LEU A 50 -0.21 9.83 -9.73
N LEU A 51 1.00 9.97 -10.25
CA LEU A 51 1.24 10.66 -11.52
C LEU A 51 0.51 9.96 -12.67
N ALA A 52 0.59 8.63 -12.76
CA ALA A 52 -0.15 7.87 -13.76
C ALA A 52 -1.67 8.03 -13.61
N ALA A 53 -2.18 8.10 -12.37
CA ALA A 53 -3.60 8.33 -12.11
C ALA A 53 -4.08 9.68 -12.66
N LEU A 54 -3.25 10.73 -12.64
CA LEU A 54 -3.57 12.05 -13.21
C LEU A 54 -3.67 12.03 -14.75
N LEU A 55 -3.01 11.08 -15.41
CA LEU A 55 -2.90 11.02 -16.87
C LEU A 55 -3.91 10.07 -17.53
N ILE A 56 -4.62 9.26 -16.74
CA ILE A 56 -5.54 8.21 -17.20
C ILE A 56 -6.95 8.52 -16.71
N GLN A 57 -7.97 8.06 -17.43
CA GLN A 57 -9.39 8.26 -17.08
C GLN A 57 -10.06 6.96 -16.62
N GLY A 58 -11.22 7.10 -15.98
CA GLY A 58 -12.08 5.99 -15.57
C GLY A 58 -11.55 5.20 -14.36
N LEU A 59 -12.07 3.98 -14.18
CA LEU A 59 -11.79 3.11 -13.04
C LEU A 59 -10.28 2.90 -12.79
N LEU A 60 -9.47 2.83 -13.84
CA LEU A 60 -8.03 2.61 -13.71
C LEU A 60 -7.32 3.77 -13.00
N SER A 61 -7.76 5.02 -13.24
CA SER A 61 -7.26 6.19 -12.50
C SER A 61 -7.51 6.06 -11.01
N ILE A 62 -8.71 5.61 -10.63
CA ILE A 62 -9.10 5.40 -9.23
C ILE A 62 -8.24 4.31 -8.58
N LEU A 63 -8.04 3.19 -9.27
CA LEU A 63 -7.22 2.08 -8.76
C LEU A 63 -5.75 2.46 -8.61
N LEU A 64 -5.20 3.25 -9.53
CA LEU A 64 -3.85 3.80 -9.41
C LEU A 64 -3.73 4.79 -8.26
N GLY A 65 -4.75 5.63 -8.06
CA GLY A 65 -4.87 6.53 -6.91
C GLY A 65 -4.85 5.76 -5.59
N LEU A 66 -5.65 4.70 -5.51
CA LEU A 66 -5.74 3.80 -4.35
C LEU A 66 -4.40 3.11 -4.06
N LEU A 67 -3.74 2.56 -5.08
CA LEU A 67 -2.42 1.93 -4.95
C LEU A 67 -1.35 2.95 -4.54
N GLY A 68 -1.34 4.13 -5.16
CA GLY A 68 -0.42 5.21 -4.84
C GLY A 68 -0.54 5.67 -3.40
N ALA A 69 -1.77 5.90 -2.93
CA ALA A 69 -2.05 6.25 -1.54
C ALA A 69 -1.66 5.12 -0.57
N GLY A 70 -1.95 3.86 -0.91
CA GLY A 70 -1.52 2.69 -0.13
C GLY A 70 0.00 2.59 0.02
N CYS A 71 0.75 2.88 -1.05
CA CYS A 71 2.22 2.92 -1.04
C CYS A 71 2.74 4.01 -0.10
N LEU A 72 2.18 5.23 -0.19
CA LEU A 72 2.59 6.32 0.70
C LEU A 72 2.24 6.02 2.17
N TRP A 73 1.07 5.43 2.43
CA TRP A 73 0.69 4.99 3.77
C TRP A 73 1.65 3.93 4.33
N SER A 74 2.12 3.02 3.48
CA SER A 74 3.06 1.95 3.86
C SER A 74 4.39 2.48 4.39
N ILE A 75 4.80 3.69 4.02
CA ILE A 75 5.98 4.34 4.62
C ILE A 75 5.79 4.53 6.12
N ARG A 76 4.59 4.99 6.53
CA ARG A 76 4.25 5.15 7.94
C ARG A 76 4.12 3.80 8.62
N GLU A 77 3.47 2.84 7.96
CA GLU A 77 3.28 1.49 8.48
C GLU A 77 4.60 0.74 8.67
N LEU A 78 5.59 0.94 7.79
CA LEU A 78 6.94 0.39 7.92
C LEU A 78 7.63 0.88 9.20
N LYS A 79 7.54 2.19 9.49
CA LYS A 79 8.12 2.78 10.70
C LYS A 79 7.42 2.25 11.96
N GLU A 80 6.09 2.09 11.89
CA GLU A 80 5.34 1.52 13.01
C GLU A 80 5.65 0.02 13.19
N GLN A 81 5.83 -0.73 12.09
CA GLN A 81 6.26 -2.12 12.17
C GLN A 81 7.65 -2.28 12.78
N ALA A 82 8.59 -1.39 12.44
CA ALA A 82 9.90 -1.39 13.09
C ALA A 82 9.76 -1.23 14.63
N LYS A 83 8.90 -0.34 15.11
CA LYS A 83 8.61 -0.22 16.56
C LYS A 83 7.95 -1.47 17.13
N ARG A 84 7.06 -2.14 16.38
CA ARG A 84 6.43 -3.40 16.83
C ARG A 84 7.46 -4.52 16.95
N VAL A 85 8.45 -4.57 16.06
CA VAL A 85 9.61 -5.48 16.16
C VAL A 85 10.49 -5.12 17.36
N GLU A 86 10.77 -3.83 17.60
CA GLU A 86 11.53 -3.36 18.78
C GLU A 86 10.85 -3.73 20.10
N ARG A 87 9.50 -3.70 20.14
CA ARG A 87 8.68 -4.16 21.28
C ARG A 87 8.59 -5.68 21.42
N GLY A 88 9.14 -6.44 20.46
CA GLY A 88 9.10 -7.91 20.45
C GLY A 88 7.77 -8.51 20.00
N TRP A 89 6.85 -7.73 19.42
CA TRP A 89 5.57 -8.24 18.90
C TRP A 89 5.74 -9.04 17.60
N PHE A 90 6.81 -8.76 16.86
CA PHE A 90 7.19 -9.48 15.65
C PHE A 90 8.65 -9.93 15.73
N PRO A 91 8.99 -11.08 15.13
CA PRO A 91 10.35 -11.60 15.18
C PRO A 91 11.31 -10.70 14.40
N LYS A 92 12.40 -10.29 15.04
CA LYS A 92 13.51 -9.64 14.34
C LYS A 92 14.25 -10.68 13.51
N ASN A 93 14.62 -10.33 12.27
CA ASN A 93 15.39 -11.22 11.41
C ASN A 93 16.82 -11.41 11.98
N PRO A 94 17.21 -12.63 12.39
CA PRO A 94 18.52 -12.90 13.01
C PRO A 94 19.68 -12.85 12.01
N LYS A 95 19.40 -12.90 10.70
CA LYS A 95 20.41 -12.79 9.64
C LYS A 95 20.89 -11.35 9.43
N ARG A 96 20.28 -10.38 10.12
CA ARG A 96 20.72 -8.99 10.14
C ARG A 96 21.72 -8.78 11.27
N LYS A 97 22.97 -8.56 10.91
CA LYS A 97 23.96 -7.92 11.78
C LYS A 97 23.84 -6.41 11.66
#